data_AF-A0A367FXM6-F1
#
_entry.id   AF-A0A367FXM6-F1
#
_cell.length_a   1.000
_cell.length_b   1.000
_cell.length_c   1.000
_cell.angle_alpha   90.00
_cell.angle_beta   90.00
_cell.angle_gamma   90.00
#
_symmetry.space_group_name_H-M   'P 1'
#
loop_
_entity.id
_entity.type
_entity.pdbx_description
1 polymer ?
#
loop_
_entity_poly.entity_id
_entity_poly.type
_entity_poly.pdbx_seq_one_letter_code
_entity_poly.pdbx_strand_id
1 'polypeptide(L)' 'MDMNTAEKIRFLAGRRNMTMGDLAEGTNQTRQNFSNKMTRCNFKESELAEIAGVLGCELKIVFVDKQTGDEI' A
#
# COMPACT_ATOMS: atom_id res chain seq x y z
N MET A 1 -1.54 0.23 18.53
CA MET A 1 -1.09 -0.82 17.59
C MET A 1 -0.76 -0.10 16.30
N ASP A 2 0.51 -0.08 15.92
CA ASP A 2 0.91 0.43 14.61
C ASP A 2 0.53 -0.59 13.55
N MET A 3 -0.37 -0.22 12.64
CA MET A 3 -0.73 -1.05 11.51
C MET A 3 0.43 -1.12 10.52
N ASN A 4 0.74 -2.32 10.04
CA ASN A 4 1.67 -2.48 8.93
C ASN A 4 1.04 -2.00 7.61
N THR A 5 1.85 -1.90 6.55
CA THR A 5 1.41 -1.40 5.25
C THR A 5 0.27 -2.22 4.65
N ALA A 6 0.31 -3.55 4.75
CA ALA A 6 -0.75 -4.42 4.24
C ALA A 6 -2.08 -4.22 4.99
N GLU A 7 -2.04 -4.01 6.30
CA GLU A 7 -3.23 -3.69 7.11
C GLU A 7 -3.82 -2.33 6.74
N LYS A 8 -2.97 -1.31 6.51
CA LYS A 8 -3.40 0.01 6.01
C LYS A 8 -4.12 -0.11 4.68
N ILE A 9 -3.57 -0.89 3.75
CA ILE A 9 -4.19 -1.15 2.44
C ILE A 9 -5.55 -1.81 2.61
N ARG A 10 -5.68 -2.89 3.42
CA ARG A 10 -6.97 -3.56 3.66
C ARG A 10 -8.00 -2.62 4.28
N PHE A 11 -7.59 -1.82 5.26
CA PHE A 11 -8.46 -0.87 5.94
C PHE A 11 -8.99 0.19 4.96
N LEU A 12 -8.12 0.78 4.14
CA LEU A 12 -8.50 1.74 3.12
C LEU A 12 -9.41 1.12 2.06
N ALA A 13 -9.11 -0.10 1.60
CA ALA A 13 -9.95 -0.80 0.65
C ALA A 13 -11.38 -1.01 1.19
N GLY A 14 -11.50 -1.42 2.45
CA GLY A 14 -12.80 -1.54 3.13
C GLY A 14 -13.56 -0.22 3.19
N ARG A 15 -12.87 0.90 3.48
CA ARG A 15 -13.48 2.25 3.47
C ARG A 15 -13.95 2.69 2.07
N ARG A 16 -13.35 2.14 1.01
CA ARG A 16 -13.69 2.41 -0.39
C ARG A 16 -14.62 1.37 -1.01
N ASN A 17 -15.12 0.40 -0.24
CA ASN A 17 -15.89 -0.76 -0.74
C ASN A 17 -15.18 -1.52 -1.88
N MET A 18 -13.85 -1.60 -1.82
CA MET A 18 -13.04 -2.35 -2.78
C MET A 18 -12.58 -3.68 -2.19
N THR A 19 -12.60 -4.71 -3.01
CA THR A 19 -12.01 -6.01 -2.69
C THR A 19 -10.52 -6.02 -3.03
N MET A 20 -9.78 -7.00 -2.49
CA MET A 20 -8.38 -7.22 -2.91
C MET A 20 -8.27 -7.64 -4.38
N GLY A 21 -9.34 -8.20 -4.96
CA GLY A 21 -9.42 -8.48 -6.39
C GLY A 21 -9.45 -7.20 -7.22
N ASP A 22 -10.26 -6.23 -6.80
CA ASP A 22 -10.38 -4.92 -7.47
C ASP A 22 -9.06 -4.14 -7.40
N LEU A 23 -8.35 -4.22 -6.26
CA LEU A 23 -7.01 -3.62 -6.15
C LEU A 23 -6.01 -4.31 -7.09
N ALA A 24 -6.00 -5.63 -7.14
CA ALA A 24 -5.10 -6.36 -8.03
C ALA A 24 -5.36 -6.00 -9.51
N GLU A 25 -6.62 -5.90 -9.91
CA GLU A 25 -7.01 -5.48 -11.27
C GLU A 25 -6.62 -4.02 -11.54
N GLY A 26 -6.88 -3.12 -10.59
CA GLY A 26 -6.53 -1.70 -10.68
C GLY A 26 -5.03 -1.44 -10.75
N THR A 27 -4.19 -2.32 -10.21
CA THR A 27 -2.72 -2.26 -10.30
C THR A 27 -2.14 -3.15 -11.39
N ASN A 28 -2.97 -3.72 -12.28
CA ASN A 28 -2.55 -4.61 -13.36
C ASN A 28 -1.72 -5.83 -12.88
N GLN A 29 -2.11 -6.40 -11.73
CA GLN A 29 -1.49 -7.58 -11.13
C GLN A 29 -2.45 -8.76 -11.13
N THR A 30 -1.90 -9.97 -11.19
CA THR A 30 -2.71 -11.16 -10.92
C THR A 30 -3.14 -11.18 -9.45
N ARG A 31 -4.37 -11.66 -9.17
CA ARG A 31 -4.89 -11.80 -7.80
C ARG A 31 -3.96 -12.61 -6.90
N GLN A 32 -3.33 -13.68 -7.43
CA GLN A 32 -2.38 -14.50 -6.70
C GLN A 32 -1.08 -13.73 -6.34
N ASN A 33 -0.52 -12.96 -7.28
CA ASN A 33 0.66 -12.13 -7.00
C ASN A 33 0.35 -11.06 -5.94
N PHE A 34 -0.79 -10.38 -6.08
CA PHE A 34 -1.22 -9.38 -5.11
C PHE A 34 -1.42 -9.99 -3.73
N SER A 35 -2.13 -11.13 -3.62
CA SER A 35 -2.31 -11.85 -2.36
C SER A 35 -0.97 -12.26 -1.73
N ASN A 36 -0.02 -12.75 -2.52
CA ASN A 36 1.31 -13.12 -2.02
C ASN A 36 2.05 -11.92 -1.43
N LYS A 37 1.95 -10.74 -2.04
CA LYS A 37 2.55 -9.50 -1.51
C LYS A 37 1.86 -9.03 -0.24
N MET A 38 0.53 -9.10 -0.19
CA MET A 38 -0.25 -8.76 1.02
C MET A 38 0.12 -9.66 2.21
N THR A 39 0.42 -10.95 1.96
CA THR A 39 0.90 -11.87 2.99
C THR A 39 2.34 -11.58 3.42
N ARG A 40 3.22 -11.28 2.47
CA ARG A 40 4.65 -10.99 2.75
C ARG A 40 4.87 -9.57 3.29
N CYS A 41 3.88 -8.69 3.19
CA CYS A 41 3.95 -7.28 3.50
C CYS A 41 5.17 -6.58 2.85
N ASN A 42 5.46 -6.95 1.60
CA ASN A 42 6.61 -6.44 0.87
C ASN A 42 6.14 -5.95 -0.51
N PHE A 43 6.34 -4.66 -0.74
CA PHE A 43 5.88 -3.93 -1.93
C PHE A 43 7.02 -3.06 -2.44
N LYS A 44 7.10 -2.90 -3.75
CA LYS A 44 7.92 -1.84 -4.32
C LYS A 44 7.25 -0.49 -4.08
N GLU A 45 8.04 0.57 -4.01
CA GLU A 45 7.52 1.93 -3.94
C GLU A 45 6.51 2.23 -5.07
N SER A 46 6.84 1.85 -6.30
CA SER A 46 5.96 2.05 -7.46
C SER A 46 4.60 1.37 -7.29
N GLU A 47 4.58 0.19 -6.67
CA GLU A 47 3.35 -0.57 -6.42
C GLU A 47 2.52 0.10 -5.33
N LEU A 48 3.15 0.67 -4.31
CA LEU A 48 2.43 1.46 -3.31
C LEU A 48 1.80 2.71 -3.92
N ALA A 49 2.49 3.36 -4.87
CA ALA A 49 1.96 4.52 -5.57
C ALA A 49 0.74 4.14 -6.44
N GLU A 50 0.81 3.02 -7.16
CA GLU A 50 -0.32 2.48 -7.92
C GLU A 50 -1.52 2.14 -7.01
N ILE A 51 -1.27 1.43 -5.90
CA ILE A 51 -2.30 1.09 -4.91
C ILE A 51 -2.94 2.36 -4.35
N ALA A 52 -2.14 3.39 -4.04
CA ALA A 52 -2.64 4.66 -3.55
C ALA A 52 -3.53 5.37 -4.58
N GLY A 53 -3.11 5.37 -5.86
CA GLY A 53 -3.92 5.89 -6.96
C GLY A 53 -5.28 5.20 -7.09
N VAL A 54 -5.30 3.87 -7.02
CA VAL A 54 -6.54 3.07 -7.07
C VAL A 54 -7.43 3.34 -5.86
N LEU A 55 -6.84 3.50 -4.66
CA LEU A 55 -7.56 3.82 -3.42
C LEU A 55 -8.01 5.29 -3.32
N GLY A 56 -7.62 6.14 -4.28
CA GLY A 56 -7.89 7.57 -4.27
C GLY A 56 -7.22 8.26 -3.09
N CYS A 57 -5.97 7.93 -2.82
CA CYS A 57 -5.14 8.59 -1.81
C CYS A 57 -3.75 8.90 -2.35
N GLU A 58 -3.04 9.80 -1.65
CA GLU A 58 -1.68 10.15 -1.97
C GLU A 58 -0.70 9.33 -1.12
N LEU A 59 0.33 8.78 -1.75
CA LEU A 59 1.42 8.10 -1.06
C LEU A 59 2.48 9.15 -0.65
N LYS A 60 2.64 9.36 0.65
CA LYS A 60 3.76 10.14 1.20
C LYS A 60 4.82 9.19 1.75
N ILE A 61 6.02 9.21 1.16
CA ILE A 61 7.22 8.54 1.69
C ILE A 61 8.09 9.62 2.30
N VAL A 62 8.58 9.37 3.52
CA VAL A 62 9.44 10.30 4.26
C VAL A 62 10.64 9.51 4.74
N PHE A 63 11.83 10.05 4.49
CA PHE A 63 13.04 9.55 5.13
C PHE A 63 13.28 10.42 6.37
N VAL A 64 13.54 9.78 7.51
CA VAL A 64 13.88 10.51 8.74
C VAL A 64 15.35 10.29 9.02
N ASP A 65 16.12 11.38 9.00
CA ASP A 65 17.53 11.33 9.39
C ASP A 65 17.62 11.00 10.88
N LYS A 66 18.31 9.90 11.21
CA LYS A 66 18.36 9.39 12.59
C LYS A 66 19.22 10.24 13.53
N GLN A 67 20.05 11.13 13.00
CA GLN A 67 20.96 11.96 13.80
C GLN A 67 20.33 13.30 14.16
N THR A 68 19.65 13.90 13.19
CA THR A 68 19.04 15.23 13.30
C THR A 68 17.55 15.17 13.61
N GLY A 69 16.87 14.09 13.21
CA GLY A 69 15.42 13.96 13.30
C GLY A 69 14.67 14.67 12.16
N ASP A 70 15.38 15.25 11.19
CA ASP A 70 14.78 15.96 10.08
C ASP A 70 14.10 14.99 9.09
N GLU A 71 12.97 15.44 8.54
CA GLU A 71 12.26 14.77 7.44
C GLU A 71 12.87 15.21 6.09
N ILE A 72 13.23 14.22 5.26
CA ILE A 72 13.78 14.37 3.90
C ILE A 72 12.76 13.84 2.89
#